data_AF-A0A257XUP6-F1
#
_entry.id   AF-A0A257XUP6-F1
#
_cell.length_a   1.000
_cell.length_b   1.000
_cell.length_c   1.000
_cell.angle_alpha   90.00
_cell.angle_beta   90.00
_cell.angle_gamma   90.00
#
_symmetry.space_group_name_H-M   'P 1'
#
loop_
_entity.id
_entity.type
_entity.pdbx_description
1 polymer ?
#
loop_
_entity_poly.entity_id
_entity_poly.type
_entity_poly.pdbx_seq_one_letter_code
_entity_poly.pdbx_strand_id
1 'polypeptide(L)'
;MEEKQKLLLWVASSKKDLTALPEGVQDVFGYALHLAQVGKKHDQAKPLKGFGGAGVLEVVEDFKSDTYRAVYTVKFGSTVYVLHCFQKKSTHGVETPKPDMDLIRERLKAAEAHAKGAKK
;
A
#
# COMPACT_ATOMS: atom_id res chain seq x y z
N MET A 1 13.04 5.55 24.06
CA MET A 1 13.36 6.05 22.71
C MET A 1 12.03 6.28 22.02
N GLU A 2 11.67 7.53 21.76
CA GLU A 2 10.46 7.87 21.01
C GLU A 2 10.72 7.51 19.54
N GLU A 3 10.28 6.33 19.09
CA GLU A 3 10.26 6.04 17.66
C GLU A 3 9.21 6.94 17.02
N LYS A 4 9.69 8.07 16.51
CA LYS A 4 8.88 9.07 15.80
C LYS A 4 8.17 8.36 14.64
N GLN A 5 6.84 8.47 14.60
CA GLN A 5 6.02 7.83 13.58
C GLN A 5 6.53 8.18 12.18
N LYS A 6 6.67 7.17 11.31
CA LYS A 6 7.03 7.40 9.91
C LYS A 6 5.96 8.25 9.23
N LEU A 7 6.38 9.10 8.30
CA LEU A 7 5.48 9.88 7.47
C LEU A 7 4.67 8.94 6.57
N LEU A 8 3.39 9.25 6.37
CA LEU A 8 2.53 8.55 5.42
C LEU A 8 2.29 9.45 4.21
N LEU A 9 2.87 9.10 3.07
CA LEU A 9 2.71 9.83 1.82
C LEU A 9 1.85 9.03 0.84
N TRP A 10 0.91 9.73 0.21
CA TRP A 10 -0.01 9.17 -0.76
C TRP A 10 0.51 9.45 -2.16
N VAL A 11 0.70 8.40 -2.97
CA VAL A 11 1.12 8.57 -4.36
C VAL A 11 -0.10 8.72 -5.26
N ALA A 12 -0.12 9.79 -6.06
CA ALA A 12 -1.19 10.07 -7.02
C ALA A 12 -2.59 10.00 -6.38
N SER A 13 -3.52 9.26 -6.98
CA SER A 13 -4.91 9.14 -6.51
C SER A 13 -5.11 8.23 -5.30
N SER A 14 -4.08 7.56 -4.79
CA SER A 14 -4.22 6.49 -3.78
C SER A 14 -5.05 6.89 -2.55
N LYS A 15 -4.94 8.15 -2.08
CA LYS A 15 -5.77 8.65 -0.97
C LYS A 15 -7.24 8.71 -1.34
N LYS A 16 -7.53 9.27 -2.52
CA LYS A 16 -8.90 9.36 -3.04
C LYS A 16 -9.49 7.97 -3.24
N ASP A 17 -8.68 7.06 -3.77
CA ASP A 17 -9.09 5.67 -4.03
C ASP A 17 -9.43 4.96 -2.71
N LEU A 18 -8.64 5.14 -1.64
CA LEU A 18 -8.95 4.63 -0.30
C LEU A 18 -10.28 5.20 0.22
N THR A 19 -10.47 6.52 0.17
CA THR A 19 -11.68 7.17 0.71
C THR A 19 -12.97 6.81 -0.05
N ALA A 20 -12.84 6.21 -1.24
CA ALA A 20 -13.97 5.72 -2.02
C ALA A 20 -14.33 4.25 -1.72
N LEU A 21 -13.55 3.55 -0.89
CA LEU A 21 -13.84 2.17 -0.49
C LEU A 21 -14.94 2.11 0.58
N PRO A 22 -15.56 0.94 0.84
CA PRO A 22 -16.46 0.78 1.98
C PRO A 22 -15.78 1.11 3.31
N GLU A 23 -16.52 1.70 4.25
CA GLU A 23 -16.00 2.16 5.54
C GLU A 23 -15.20 1.09 6.30
N GLY A 24 -15.73 -0.14 6.41
CA GLY A 24 -15.01 -1.23 7.08
C GLY A 24 -13.67 -1.60 6.42
N VAL A 25 -13.56 -1.42 5.09
CA VAL A 25 -12.29 -1.62 4.36
C VAL A 25 -11.33 -0.46 4.63
N GLN A 26 -11.84 0.77 4.74
CA GLN A 26 -11.04 1.94 5.09
C GLN A 26 -10.43 1.79 6.49
N ASP A 27 -11.18 1.26 7.45
CA ASP A 27 -10.70 1.04 8.82
C ASP A 27 -9.55 0.04 8.87
N VAL A 28 -9.70 -1.12 8.22
CA VAL A 28 -8.65 -2.15 8.17
C VAL A 28 -7.39 -1.60 7.49
N PHE A 29 -7.54 -0.96 6.32
CA PHE A 29 -6.38 -0.40 5.61
C PHE A 29 -5.74 0.76 6.38
N GLY A 30 -6.54 1.63 6.99
CA GLY A 30 -6.07 2.72 7.84
C GLY A 30 -5.26 2.20 9.02
N TYR A 31 -5.76 1.17 9.71
CA TYR A 31 -5.04 0.53 10.81
C TYR A 31 -3.75 -0.14 10.36
N ALA A 32 -3.76 -0.85 9.22
CA ALA A 32 -2.56 -1.46 8.67
C ALA A 32 -1.47 -0.44 8.29
N LEU A 33 -1.88 0.70 7.70
CA LEU A 33 -0.97 1.80 7.39
C LEU A 33 -0.44 2.47 8.66
N HIS A 34 -1.27 2.67 9.68
CA HIS A 34 -0.83 3.16 10.99
C HIS A 34 0.22 2.22 11.62
N LEU A 35 -0.03 0.91 11.61
CA LEU A 35 0.95 -0.08 12.09
C LEU A 35 2.27 0.05 11.32
N ALA A 36 2.24 0.19 10.00
CA ALA A 36 3.43 0.41 9.19
C ALA A 36 4.17 1.71 9.57
N GLN A 37 3.44 2.78 9.93
CA GLN A 37 4.04 4.03 10.38
C GLN A 37 4.80 3.89 11.70
N VAL A 38 4.31 3.05 12.61
CA VAL A 38 4.95 2.80 13.92
C VAL A 38 5.92 1.63 13.90
N GLY A 39 6.38 1.20 12.72
CA GLY A 39 7.36 0.12 12.56
C GLY A 39 6.79 -1.28 12.80
N LYS A 40 5.48 -1.41 13.00
CA LYS A 40 4.76 -2.69 13.14
C LYS A 40 4.25 -3.17 11.79
N LYS A 41 3.71 -4.39 11.78
CA LYS A 41 3.13 -5.01 10.59
C LYS A 41 1.76 -5.57 10.93
N HIS A 42 0.76 -5.25 10.13
CA HIS A 42 -0.55 -5.89 10.22
C HIS A 42 -0.42 -7.39 9.93
N ASP A 43 -1.27 -8.21 10.55
CA ASP A 43 -1.27 -9.67 10.38
C ASP A 43 -1.52 -10.10 8.93
N GLN A 44 -2.46 -9.44 8.24
CA GLN A 44 -2.78 -9.62 6.83
C GLN A 44 -1.74 -9.04 5.86
N ALA A 45 -0.78 -8.24 6.35
CA ALA A 45 0.21 -7.60 5.48
C ALA A 45 1.30 -8.60 5.04
N LYS A 46 1.42 -8.76 3.72
CA LYS A 46 2.34 -9.71 3.08
C LYS A 46 3.12 -9.07 1.92
N PRO A 47 4.32 -9.57 1.59
CA PRO A 47 5.05 -9.14 0.41
C PRO A 47 4.25 -9.33 -0.88
N LEU A 48 4.12 -8.27 -1.67
CA LEU A 48 3.55 -8.35 -3.01
C LEU A 48 4.56 -9.01 -3.95
N LYS A 49 4.15 -10.11 -4.59
CA LYS A 49 5.00 -10.84 -5.55
C LYS A 49 5.35 -9.96 -6.74
N GLY A 50 6.53 -10.18 -7.34
CA GLY A 50 6.98 -9.48 -8.55
C GLY A 50 7.74 -8.16 -8.34
N PHE A 51 8.12 -7.82 -7.10
CA PHE A 51 8.87 -6.59 -6.76
C PHE A 51 10.28 -6.84 -6.21
N GLY A 52 10.89 -7.99 -6.53
CA GLY A 52 12.30 -8.28 -6.26
C GLY A 52 12.70 -8.33 -4.78
N GLY A 53 11.73 -8.45 -3.85
CA GLY A 53 11.98 -8.52 -2.40
C GLY A 53 10.81 -8.00 -1.57
N ALA A 54 10.97 -8.00 -0.24
CA ALA A 54 9.91 -7.71 0.74
C ALA A 54 9.55 -6.22 0.93
N GLY A 55 9.98 -5.34 0.02
CA GLY A 55 9.81 -3.91 0.25
C GLY A 55 8.55 -3.30 -0.39
N VAL A 56 7.74 -4.08 -1.11
CA VAL A 56 6.35 -3.71 -1.43
C VAL A 56 5.44 -4.69 -0.71
N LEU A 57 4.54 -4.17 0.11
CA LEU A 57 3.60 -4.94 0.91
C LEU A 57 2.19 -4.69 0.40
N GLU A 58 1.36 -5.72 0.51
CA GLU A 58 -0.09 -5.63 0.30
C GLU A 58 -0.83 -6.09 1.55
N VAL A 59 -1.95 -5.43 1.83
CA VAL A 59 -3.00 -5.88 2.75
C VAL A 59 -4.21 -6.23 1.89
N VAL A 60 -4.81 -7.39 2.17
CA VAL A 60 -5.97 -7.89 1.43
C VAL A 60 -7.12 -7.98 2.42
N GLU A 61 -8.24 -7.37 2.08
CA GLU A 61 -9.45 -7.39 2.91
C GLU A 61 -10.65 -7.78 2.05
N ASP A 62 -11.40 -8.78 2.50
CA ASP A 62 -12.63 -9.21 1.84
C ASP A 62 -13.82 -8.55 2.54
N PHE A 63 -14.65 -7.84 1.78
CA PHE A 63 -15.83 -7.18 2.32
C PHE A 63 -17.04 -7.50 1.46
N LYS A 64 -18.05 -8.12 2.09
CA LYS A 64 -19.21 -8.73 1.41
C LYS A 64 -18.77 -9.79 0.40
N SER A 65 -18.87 -9.49 -0.89
CA SER A 65 -18.52 -10.40 -2.00
C SER A 65 -17.31 -9.92 -2.79
N ASP A 66 -16.65 -8.86 -2.33
CA ASP A 66 -15.58 -8.16 -3.04
C ASP A 66 -14.26 -8.23 -2.26
N THR A 67 -13.16 -8.45 -2.98
CA THR A 67 -11.81 -8.40 -2.41
C THR A 67 -11.18 -7.05 -2.69
N TYR A 68 -10.66 -6.41 -1.66
CA TYR A 68 -9.97 -5.12 -1.73
C TYR A 68 -8.50 -5.30 -1.39
N ARG A 69 -7.66 -4.42 -1.92
CA ARG A 69 -6.22 -4.40 -1.62
C ARG A 69 -5.71 -3.00 -1.40
N ALA A 70 -4.85 -2.85 -0.40
CA ALA A 70 -3.98 -1.69 -0.22
C ALA A 70 -2.53 -2.11 -0.41
N VAL A 71 -1.80 -1.38 -1.24
CA VAL A 71 -0.39 -1.63 -1.55
C VAL A 71 0.44 -0.45 -1.14
N TYR A 72 1.50 -0.70 -0.37
CA TYR A 72 2.38 0.33 0.16
C TYR A 72 3.84 -0.15 0.22
N THR A 73 4.77 0.79 0.38
CA THR A 73 6.19 0.49 0.54
C THR A 73 6.78 1.19 1.75
N VAL A 74 7.64 0.46 2.46
CA VAL A 74 8.39 0.93 3.64
C VAL A 74 9.90 1.02 3.38
N LYS A 75 10.32 0.91 2.11
CA LYS A 75 11.75 0.86 1.71
C LYS A 75 12.51 2.16 2.03
N PHE A 76 11.83 3.28 2.21
CA PHE A 76 12.45 4.60 2.20
C PHE A 76 12.53 5.22 3.61
N GLY A 77 13.37 4.63 4.47
CA GLY A 77 13.71 5.19 5.78
C GLY A 77 12.47 5.45 6.65
N SER A 78 12.23 6.72 6.95
CA SER A 78 11.15 7.23 7.82
C SER A 78 9.84 7.53 7.08
N THR A 79 9.64 7.00 5.87
CA THR A 79 8.42 7.25 5.10
C THR A 79 7.78 5.95 4.61
N VAL A 80 6.47 5.85 4.81
CA VAL A 80 5.57 4.87 4.19
C VAL A 80 4.90 5.53 3.00
N TYR A 81 5.04 4.95 1.81
CA TYR A 81 4.33 5.43 0.62
C TYR A 81 3.18 4.50 0.30
N VAL A 82 1.97 5.03 0.26
CA VAL A 82 0.79 4.31 -0.22
C VAL A 82 0.75 4.41 -1.74
N LEU A 83 0.84 3.27 -2.39
CA LEU A 83 0.94 3.18 -3.84
C LEU A 83 -0.44 3.02 -4.47
N HIS A 84 -1.29 2.14 -3.94
CA HIS A 84 -2.59 1.86 -4.56
C HIS A 84 -3.59 1.29 -3.57
N CYS A 85 -4.85 1.67 -3.70
CA CYS A 85 -5.97 1.11 -2.94
C CYS A 85 -7.09 0.81 -3.94
N PHE A 86 -7.53 -0.44 -4.06
CA PHE A 86 -8.46 -0.83 -5.12
C PHE A 86 -9.29 -2.05 -4.76
N GLN A 87 -10.46 -2.16 -5.38
CA GLN A 87 -11.24 -3.38 -5.45
C GLN A 87 -10.68 -4.27 -6.57
N LYS A 88 -10.32 -5.51 -6.25
CA LYS A 88 -9.95 -6.50 -7.25
C LYS A 88 -11.19 -6.89 -8.05
N LYS A 89 -11.24 -6.50 -9.33
CA LYS A 89 -12.37 -6.79 -10.23
C LYS A 89 -12.32 -8.17 -10.89
N SER A 90 -11.15 -8.81 -10.95
CA SER A 90 -11.04 -10.16 -11.53
C SER A 90 -11.63 -11.20 -10.60
N THR A 91 -12.60 -11.98 -11.09
CA THR A 91 -13.17 -13.14 -10.39
C THR A 91 -12.27 -14.38 -10.45
N HIS A 92 -11.27 -14.39 -11.35
CA HIS A 92 -10.35 -15.51 -11.51
C HIS A 92 -8.96 -15.21 -10.91
N GLY A 93 -8.45 -16.17 -10.13
CA GLY A 93 -7.11 -16.18 -9.57
C GLY A 93 -6.92 -15.32 -8.30
N VAL A 94 -5.90 -15.66 -7.52
CA VAL A 94 -5.47 -14.91 -6.31
C VAL A 94 -4.50 -13.78 -6.68
N GLU A 95 -4.09 -13.69 -7.94
CA GLU A 95 -3.09 -12.72 -8.41
C GLU A 95 -3.70 -11.33 -8.62
N THR A 96 -2.86 -10.32 -8.40
CA THR A 96 -3.19 -8.93 -8.73
C THR A 96 -3.24 -8.77 -10.26
N PRO A 97 -4.31 -8.20 -10.84
CA PRO A 97 -4.42 -7.99 -12.27
C PRO A 97 -3.22 -7.20 -12.84
N LYS A 98 -2.83 -7.52 -14.08
CA LYS A 98 -1.69 -6.86 -14.75
C LYS A 98 -1.79 -5.32 -14.76
N PRO A 99 -2.95 -4.69 -15.05
CA PRO A 99 -3.07 -3.23 -15.01
C PRO A 99 -2.76 -2.63 -13.63
N ASP A 100 -3.21 -3.28 -12.55
CA ASP A 100 -2.91 -2.83 -11.19
C ASP A 100 -1.42 -3.01 -10.87
N MET A 101 -0.80 -4.12 -11.31
CA MET A 101 0.63 -4.35 -11.14
C MET A 101 1.48 -3.29 -11.86
N ASP A 102 1.09 -2.91 -13.08
CA ASP A 102 1.81 -1.90 -13.86
C ASP A 102 1.67 -0.51 -13.24
N LEU A 103 0.46 -0.15 -12.75
CA LEU A 103 0.24 1.08 -12.00
C LEU A 103 1.05 1.14 -10.70
N ILE A 104 1.13 0.04 -9.95
CA ILE A 104 1.95 -0.04 -8.74
C ILE A 104 3.43 0.18 -9.06
N ARG A 105 3.95 -0.38 -10.18
CA ARG A 105 5.34 -0.15 -10.61
C ARG A 105 5.59 1.31 -10.95
N GLU A 106 4.69 1.95 -11.69
CA GLU A 106 4.79 3.36 -12.03
C GLU A 106 4.83 4.24 -10.77
N ARG A 107 3.89 4.02 -9.85
CA ARG A 107 3.80 4.77 -8.59
C ARG A 107 4.97 4.50 -7.66
N LEU A 108 5.52 3.27 -7.66
CA LEU A 108 6.74 2.97 -6.92
C LEU A 108 7.94 3.76 -7.47
N LYS A 109 8.08 3.86 -8.79
CA LYS A 109 9.13 4.67 -9.42
C LYS A 109 9.00 6.16 -9.04
N ALA A 110 7.78 6.68 -8.98
CA ALA A 110 7.53 8.04 -8.51
C ALA A 110 7.91 8.23 -7.03
N ALA A 111 7.56 7.27 -6.16
CA ALA A 111 7.97 7.27 -4.75
C ALA A 111 9.51 7.22 -4.59
N GLU A 112 10.19 6.40 -5.40
CA GLU A 112 11.66 6.33 -5.43
C GLU A 112 12.30 7.66 -5.83
N ALA A 113 11.76 8.32 -6.87
CA ALA A 113 12.24 9.62 -7.31
C ALA A 113 12.05 10.69 -6.23
N HIS A 114 10.87 10.74 -5.60
CA HIS A 114 10.60 11.64 -4.48
C HIS A 114 11.54 11.38 -3.30
N ALA A 115 11.73 10.12 -2.90
CA ALA A 115 12.61 9.74 -1.80
C ALA A 115 14.08 10.07 -2.07
N LYS A 116 14.55 9.97 -3.33
CA LYS A 116 15.92 10.37 -3.72
C LYS A 116 16.07 11.89 -3.74
N GLY A 117 15.06 12.64 -4.20
CA GLY A 117 15.07 14.10 -4.21
C GLY A 117 15.02 14.71 -2.81
N ALA A 118 14.30 14.09 -1.87
CA ALA A 118 14.21 14.54 -0.48
C ALA A 118 15.47 14.27 0.37
N LYS A 119 16.45 13.52 -0.16
CA LYS A 119 17.74 13.24 0.50
C LYS A 119 18.83 14.28 0.20
N LYS A 120 18.49 15.40 -0.46
CA LYS A 120 19.40 16.52 -0.71
C LYS A 120 19.21 17.63 0.32
#